data_AF-A0A1Y4FTN8-F1
#
_entry.id   AF-A0A1Y4FTN8-F1
#
_cell.length_a   1.000
_cell.length_b   1.000
_cell.length_c   1.000
_cell.angle_alpha   90.00
_cell.angle_beta   90.00
_cell.angle_gamma   90.00
#
_symmetry.space_group_name_H-M   'P 1'
#
loop_
_entity.id
_entity.type
_entity.pdbx_description
1 polymer ?
#
loop_
_entity_poly.entity_id
_entity_poly.type
_entity_poly.pdbx_seq_one_letter_code
_entity_poly.pdbx_strand_id
1 'polypeptide(L)'
;MDGAWYRYDPVDGRMKHGWQSIEGSDYYYDTVDGKMYTGAHYIDGYWYYFHKMAGYLDYEGAMEQVMATAHSLLGVPYVWLGVYPQDGGMDCASFVWYVYRCLGVDIGFETYDQMYDGYRIDSLADARPGDIILMYYGSWPNYNPSLPEHVVLYAGNGMIYEEPDFGGHCQYVSLFSKGATKMEIRRIVRG
;
A
#
# COMPACT_ATOMS: atom_id res chain seq x y z
N MET A 1 -22.86 -0.07 24.60
CA MET A 1 -22.82 0.94 23.52
C MET A 1 -21.43 0.86 22.93
N ASP A 2 -21.32 0.42 21.69
CA ASP A 2 -20.12 -0.24 21.18
C ASP A 2 -19.07 0.73 20.63
N GLY A 3 -19.13 2.01 21.04
CA GLY A 3 -18.21 3.07 20.61
C GLY A 3 -18.30 3.48 19.12
N ALA A 4 -19.13 2.80 18.33
CA ALA A 4 -19.29 3.07 16.90
C ALA A 4 -20.11 4.33 16.62
N TRP A 5 -19.71 5.08 15.60
CA TRP A 5 -20.40 6.28 15.12
C TRP A 5 -21.37 5.92 14.01
N TYR A 6 -22.53 6.57 14.02
CA TYR A 6 -23.59 6.42 13.03
C TYR A 6 -24.06 7.80 12.59
N ARG A 7 -24.59 7.92 11.37
CA ARG A 7 -25.15 9.17 10.86
C ARG A 7 -26.61 9.00 10.53
N TYR A 8 -27.42 9.99 10.92
CA TYR A 8 -28.85 10.08 10.60
C TYR A 8 -29.13 11.38 9.85
N ASP A 9 -30.06 11.32 8.90
CA ASP A 9 -30.57 12.49 8.20
C ASP A 9 -31.30 13.41 9.20
N PRO A 10 -30.97 14.71 9.27
CA PRO A 10 -31.57 15.62 10.23
C PRO A 10 -33.04 15.98 9.91
N VAL A 11 -33.51 15.69 8.70
CA VAL A 11 -34.87 15.99 8.23
C VAL A 11 -35.80 14.82 8.48
N ASP A 12 -35.43 13.62 8.01
CA ASP A 12 -36.31 12.45 8.08
C ASP A 12 -35.88 11.38 9.09
N GLY A 13 -34.74 11.58 9.76
CA GLY A 13 -34.23 10.68 10.79
C GLY A 13 -33.71 9.35 10.26
N ARG A 14 -33.59 9.16 8.94
CA ARG A 14 -33.09 7.89 8.37
C ARG A 14 -31.59 7.77 8.53
N MET A 15 -31.13 6.57 8.87
CA MET A 15 -29.71 6.25 8.94
C MET A 15 -29.06 6.34 7.54
N LYS A 16 -27.87 6.93 7.47
CA LYS A 16 -27.07 7.04 6.26
C LYS A 16 -26.15 5.83 6.13
N HIS A 17 -25.87 5.46 4.89
CA HIS A 17 -25.05 4.33 4.49
C HIS A 17 -24.17 4.74 3.29
N GLY A 18 -23.11 3.98 3.04
CA GLY A 18 -22.16 4.22 1.96
C GLY A 18 -21.40 5.54 2.10
N TRP A 19 -20.94 6.04 0.95
CA TRP A 19 -20.19 7.30 0.84
C TRP A 19 -21.02 8.51 1.25
N GLN A 20 -20.47 9.36 2.11
CA GLN A 20 -21.07 10.62 2.55
C GLN A 20 -20.02 11.72 2.57
N SER A 21 -20.24 12.81 1.82
CA SER A 21 -19.41 14.01 1.87
C SER A 21 -19.97 14.99 2.89
N ILE A 22 -19.21 15.29 3.94
CA ILE A 22 -19.61 16.12 5.08
C ILE A 22 -18.55 17.18 5.29
N GLU A 23 -18.93 18.46 5.15
CA GLU A 23 -18.04 19.61 5.37
C GLU A 23 -16.72 19.54 4.58
N GLY A 24 -16.78 18.96 3.37
CA GLY A 24 -15.63 18.82 2.47
C GLY A 24 -14.74 17.60 2.75
N SER A 25 -15.12 16.73 3.70
CA SER A 25 -14.46 15.44 3.96
C SER A 25 -15.38 14.29 3.59
N ASP A 26 -14.82 13.23 3.03
CA ASP A 26 -15.56 12.02 2.68
C ASP A 26 -15.50 10.99 3.81
N TYR A 27 -16.62 10.33 4.07
CA TYR A 27 -16.77 9.28 5.07
C TYR A 27 -17.45 8.08 4.41
N TYR A 28 -17.23 6.89 4.96
CA TYR A 28 -17.99 5.70 4.57
C TYR A 28 -18.70 5.12 5.78
N TYR A 29 -20.00 4.84 5.60
CA TYR A 29 -20.82 4.15 6.58
C TYR A 29 -21.19 2.78 6.04
N ASP A 30 -21.00 1.73 6.84
CA ASP A 30 -21.30 0.34 6.50
C ASP A 30 -22.69 0.21 5.86
N THR A 31 -22.81 -0.49 4.75
CA THR A 31 -24.06 -0.57 3.99
C THR A 31 -25.10 -1.50 4.62
N VAL A 32 -24.72 -2.28 5.62
CA VAL A 32 -25.59 -3.19 6.38
C VAL A 32 -26.03 -2.54 7.69
N ASP A 33 -25.09 -2.14 8.54
CA ASP A 33 -25.38 -1.68 9.90
C ASP A 33 -25.20 -0.17 10.12
N GLY A 34 -24.67 0.56 9.14
CA GLY A 34 -24.52 2.02 9.18
C GLY A 34 -23.37 2.52 10.07
N LYS A 35 -22.48 1.64 10.54
CA LYS A 35 -21.30 2.06 11.30
C LYS A 35 -20.31 2.80 10.42
N MET A 36 -19.80 3.92 10.91
CA MET A 36 -18.71 4.65 10.27
C MET A 36 -17.45 3.79 10.24
N TYR A 37 -16.84 3.68 9.06
CA TYR A 37 -15.56 3.01 8.87
C TYR A 37 -14.40 3.85 9.42
N THR A 38 -13.39 3.16 9.97
CA THR A 38 -12.13 3.75 10.45
C THR A 38 -10.99 2.78 10.15
N GLY A 39 -9.79 3.27 9.85
CA GLY A 39 -8.67 2.45 9.38
C GLY A 39 -8.83 1.97 7.94
N ALA A 40 -8.12 0.90 7.58
CA ALA A 40 -8.12 0.35 6.24
C ALA A 40 -9.37 -0.49 5.96
N HIS A 41 -10.04 -0.23 4.84
CA HIS A 41 -11.17 -1.01 4.35
C HIS A 41 -11.09 -1.21 2.84
N TYR A 42 -11.45 -2.42 2.38
CA TYR A 42 -11.55 -2.74 0.96
C TYR A 42 -12.99 -2.54 0.49
N ILE A 43 -13.21 -1.60 -0.42
CA ILE A 43 -14.53 -1.17 -0.89
C ILE A 43 -14.53 -1.16 -2.41
N ASP A 44 -15.47 -1.87 -3.03
CA ASP A 44 -15.68 -1.91 -4.48
C ASP A 44 -14.41 -2.13 -5.31
N GLY A 45 -13.49 -2.98 -4.81
CA GLY A 45 -12.25 -3.34 -5.50
C GLY A 45 -11.03 -2.48 -5.15
N TYR A 46 -11.12 -1.57 -4.18
CA TYR A 46 -10.03 -0.67 -3.81
C TYR A 46 -9.84 -0.61 -2.30
N TRP A 47 -8.58 -0.48 -1.88
CA TRP A 47 -8.26 -0.12 -0.50
C TRP A 47 -8.47 1.37 -0.27
N TYR A 48 -9.19 1.71 0.79
CA TYR A 48 -9.32 3.06 1.31
C TYR A 48 -8.83 3.08 2.76
N TYR A 49 -8.30 4.21 3.19
CA TYR A 49 -7.91 4.40 4.57
C TYR A 49 -8.68 5.57 5.17
N PHE A 50 -9.37 5.30 6.27
CA PHE A 50 -10.11 6.30 7.02
C PHE A 50 -9.36 6.63 8.31
N HIS A 51 -9.33 7.89 8.70
CA HIS A 51 -8.67 8.33 9.91
C HIS A 51 -9.21 7.53 11.12
N LYS A 52 -8.32 6.92 11.91
CA LYS A 52 -8.66 5.91 12.93
C LYS A 52 -9.63 6.37 14.02
N MET A 53 -9.72 7.67 14.27
CA MET A 53 -10.66 8.24 15.25
C MET A 53 -11.81 9.01 14.60
N ALA A 54 -11.48 10.01 13.76
CA ALA A 54 -12.45 10.86 13.10
C ALA A 54 -13.23 10.21 11.93
N GLY A 55 -12.68 9.19 11.26
CA GLY A 55 -13.38 8.43 10.20
C GLY A 55 -13.46 9.09 8.81
N TYR A 56 -12.87 10.27 8.61
CA TYR A 56 -12.75 10.85 7.26
C TYR A 56 -11.73 10.07 6.42
N LEU A 57 -11.90 10.06 5.10
CA LEU A 57 -10.96 9.50 4.14
C LEU A 57 -9.62 10.22 4.23
N ASP A 58 -8.56 9.49 4.59
CA ASP A 58 -7.27 10.05 4.99
C ASP A 58 -6.12 9.43 4.19
N TYR A 59 -6.10 9.73 2.89
CA TYR A 59 -5.08 9.23 1.97
C TYR A 59 -3.67 9.73 2.37
N GLU A 60 -3.54 11.02 2.69
CA GLU A 60 -2.24 11.61 3.03
C GLU A 60 -1.67 11.03 4.33
N GLY A 61 -2.50 10.88 5.38
CA GLY A 61 -2.07 10.24 6.63
C GLY A 61 -1.70 8.77 6.43
N ALA A 62 -2.38 8.07 5.52
CA ALA A 62 -2.00 6.71 5.14
C ALA A 62 -0.61 6.66 4.50
N MET A 63 -0.35 7.53 3.52
CA MET A 63 0.94 7.57 2.82
C MET A 63 2.08 8.03 3.74
N GLU A 64 1.82 8.95 4.68
CA GLU A 64 2.78 9.32 5.72
C GLU A 64 3.18 8.10 6.56
N GLN A 65 2.21 7.28 7.00
CA GLN A 65 2.50 6.08 7.79
C GLN A 65 3.27 5.03 6.97
N VAL A 66 2.92 4.83 5.69
CA VAL A 66 3.63 3.92 4.77
C VAL A 66 5.09 4.36 4.62
N MET A 67 5.35 5.64 4.33
CA MET A 67 6.71 6.16 4.18
C MET A 67 7.51 6.11 5.50
N ALA A 68 6.88 6.44 6.63
CA ALA A 68 7.52 6.36 7.94
C ALA A 68 7.90 4.92 8.31
N THR A 69 7.04 3.95 7.99
CA THR A 69 7.31 2.52 8.21
C THR A 69 8.45 2.06 7.31
N ALA A 70 8.44 2.40 6.02
CA ALA A 70 9.54 2.06 5.11
C ALA A 70 10.88 2.66 5.57
N HIS A 71 10.86 3.90 6.05
CA HIS A 71 12.06 4.58 6.55
C HIS A 71 12.63 3.90 7.81
N SER A 72 11.78 3.44 8.73
CA SER A 72 12.24 2.78 9.96
C SER A 72 12.92 1.43 9.71
N LEU A 73 12.73 0.86 8.52
CA LEU A 73 13.30 -0.43 8.11
C LEU A 73 14.68 -0.29 7.47
N LEU A 74 15.15 0.94 7.18
CA LEU A 74 16.48 1.15 6.59
C LEU A 74 17.58 0.43 7.39
N GLY A 75 18.38 -0.38 6.70
CA GLY A 75 19.44 -1.19 7.28
C GLY A 75 19.02 -2.59 7.76
N VAL A 76 17.73 -2.95 7.74
CA VAL A 76 17.30 -4.35 7.95
C VAL A 76 17.95 -5.23 6.88
N PRO A 77 18.56 -6.38 7.24
CA PRO A 77 19.24 -7.22 6.25
C PRO A 77 18.25 -7.85 5.26
N TYR A 78 18.72 -8.00 4.02
CA TYR A 78 18.03 -8.84 3.06
C TYR A 78 18.16 -10.32 3.47
N VAL A 79 17.04 -11.03 3.51
CA VAL A 79 16.98 -12.48 3.71
C VAL A 79 15.97 -13.05 2.71
N TRP A 80 16.42 -13.96 1.84
CA TRP A 80 15.54 -14.68 0.92
C TRP A 80 14.47 -15.45 1.70
N LEU A 81 13.18 -15.22 1.42
CA LEU A 81 12.03 -15.71 2.18
C LEU A 81 11.98 -15.25 3.64
N GLY A 82 12.79 -14.25 4.01
CA GLY A 82 12.65 -13.53 5.26
C GLY A 82 11.34 -12.75 5.24
N VAL A 83 10.68 -12.63 6.40
CA VAL A 83 9.31 -12.10 6.46
C VAL A 83 9.19 -10.87 7.33
N TYR A 84 9.96 -10.83 8.41
CA TYR A 84 9.82 -9.80 9.43
C TYR A 84 11.18 -9.23 9.81
N PRO A 85 11.27 -7.91 10.01
CA PRO A 85 12.54 -7.26 10.35
C PRO A 85 13.11 -7.76 11.68
N GLN A 86 12.23 -8.04 12.67
CA GLN A 86 12.65 -8.55 13.97
C GLN A 86 13.21 -9.98 13.93
N ASP A 87 12.94 -10.74 12.87
CA ASP A 87 13.41 -12.13 12.71
C ASP A 87 14.76 -12.21 11.96
N GLY A 88 15.38 -11.06 11.68
CA GLY A 88 16.71 -10.95 11.11
C GLY A 88 16.76 -10.53 9.65
N GLY A 89 15.60 -10.33 9.00
CA GLY A 89 15.55 -9.76 7.66
C GLY A 89 14.27 -10.06 6.87
N MET A 90 14.18 -9.42 5.73
CA MET A 90 13.05 -9.49 4.80
C MET A 90 13.57 -9.68 3.38
N ASP A 91 12.71 -10.19 2.50
CA ASP A 91 12.90 -10.04 1.05
C ASP A 91 12.05 -8.88 0.49
N CYS A 92 12.08 -8.71 -0.83
CA CYS A 92 11.41 -7.61 -1.50
C CYS A 92 9.88 -7.65 -1.34
N ALA A 93 9.27 -8.82 -1.48
CA ALA A 93 7.83 -9.00 -1.39
C ALA A 93 7.34 -8.78 0.05
N SER A 94 8.00 -9.42 1.02
CA SER A 94 7.67 -9.29 2.44
C SER A 94 7.91 -7.89 2.97
N PHE A 95 8.91 -7.15 2.49
CA PHE A 95 9.12 -5.74 2.84
C PHE A 95 7.90 -4.88 2.48
N VAL A 96 7.44 -4.94 1.22
CA VAL A 96 6.30 -4.12 0.78
C VAL A 96 5.00 -4.58 1.45
N TRP A 97 4.81 -5.90 1.59
CA TRP A 97 3.70 -6.46 2.35
C TRP A 97 3.69 -5.97 3.80
N TYR A 98 4.82 -6.01 4.50
CA TYR A 98 4.95 -5.60 5.89
C TYR A 98 4.58 -4.12 6.07
N VAL A 99 5.11 -3.25 5.21
CA VAL A 99 4.81 -1.80 5.23
C VAL A 99 3.31 -1.54 5.14
N TYR A 100 2.63 -2.19 4.18
CA TYR A 100 1.17 -2.04 4.02
C TYR A 100 0.38 -2.75 5.13
N ARG A 101 0.88 -3.88 5.64
CA ARG A 101 0.25 -4.60 6.75
C ARG A 101 0.22 -3.76 8.03
N CYS A 102 1.25 -2.94 8.28
CA CYS A 102 1.28 -1.96 9.37
C CYS A 102 0.24 -0.84 9.23
N LEU A 103 -0.18 -0.52 8.00
CA LEU A 103 -1.32 0.36 7.73
C LEU A 103 -2.67 -0.36 7.91
N GLY A 104 -2.67 -1.70 7.93
CA GLY A 104 -3.88 -2.54 7.97
C GLY A 104 -4.38 -2.96 6.59
N VAL A 105 -3.60 -2.70 5.55
CA VAL A 105 -3.87 -3.08 4.16
C VAL A 105 -3.19 -4.41 3.86
N ASP A 106 -3.92 -5.35 3.26
CA ASP A 106 -3.38 -6.63 2.81
C ASP A 106 -3.31 -6.66 1.28
N ILE A 107 -2.09 -6.68 0.75
CA ILE A 107 -1.81 -6.65 -0.69
C ILE A 107 -1.39 -8.03 -1.24
N GLY A 108 -1.48 -9.07 -0.42
CA GLY A 108 -0.92 -10.38 -0.73
C GLY A 108 0.57 -10.48 -0.38
N PHE A 109 1.00 -11.70 -0.10
CA PHE A 109 2.30 -11.94 0.51
C PHE A 109 3.44 -11.93 -0.52
N GLU A 110 3.21 -12.56 -1.66
CA GLU A 110 4.21 -12.72 -2.72
C GLU A 110 4.11 -11.60 -3.75
N THR A 111 5.22 -11.33 -4.46
CA THR A 111 5.25 -10.37 -5.58
C THR A 111 4.17 -10.65 -6.64
N TYR A 112 3.82 -11.93 -6.84
CA TYR A 112 2.79 -12.37 -7.79
C TYR A 112 1.36 -12.10 -7.33
N ASP A 113 1.12 -12.01 -6.01
CA ASP A 113 -0.18 -11.58 -5.50
C ASP A 113 -0.29 -10.06 -5.63
N GLN A 114 0.77 -9.36 -5.22
CA GLN A 114 0.87 -7.91 -5.20
C GLN A 114 0.69 -7.28 -6.58
N MET A 115 1.03 -8.01 -7.65
CA MET A 115 0.81 -7.49 -9.01
C MET A 115 -0.64 -7.33 -9.42
N TYR A 116 -1.57 -7.94 -8.68
CA TYR A 116 -3.01 -7.83 -8.93
C TYR A 116 -3.73 -6.91 -7.94
N ASP A 117 -3.06 -6.48 -6.88
CA ASP A 117 -3.63 -5.54 -5.93
C ASP A 117 -3.57 -4.09 -6.43
N GLY A 118 -4.42 -3.23 -5.86
CA GLY A 118 -4.58 -1.85 -6.26
C GLY A 118 -5.00 -1.70 -7.73
N TYR A 119 -4.59 -0.59 -8.33
CA TYR A 119 -4.86 -0.30 -9.73
C TYR A 119 -3.62 0.20 -10.46
N ARG A 120 -3.59 -0.05 -11.77
CA ARG A 120 -2.46 0.30 -12.62
C ARG A 120 -2.33 1.83 -12.76
N ILE A 121 -1.09 2.29 -12.68
CA ILE A 121 -0.68 3.65 -13.06
C ILE A 121 0.10 3.55 -14.37
N ASP A 122 -0.27 4.38 -15.36
CA ASP A 122 0.21 4.23 -16.73
C ASP A 122 1.68 4.62 -16.91
N SER A 123 2.19 5.54 -16.09
CA SER A 123 3.54 6.07 -16.24
C SER A 123 4.17 6.49 -14.92
N LEU A 124 5.50 6.56 -14.89
CA LEU A 124 6.24 7.07 -13.73
C LEU A 124 5.95 8.57 -13.46
N ALA A 125 5.47 9.32 -14.45
CA ALA A 125 5.08 10.72 -14.27
C ALA A 125 3.82 10.87 -13.40
N ASP A 126 2.96 9.85 -13.40
CA ASP A 126 1.73 9.81 -12.60
C ASP A 126 1.91 9.05 -11.27
N ALA A 127 3.11 8.46 -11.09
CA ALA A 127 3.46 7.73 -9.89
C ALA A 127 3.60 8.67 -8.69
N ARG A 128 3.19 8.19 -7.53
CA ARG A 128 3.18 8.92 -6.27
C ARG A 128 3.81 8.09 -5.15
N PRO A 129 4.36 8.73 -4.10
CA PRO A 129 4.79 8.01 -2.91
C PRO A 129 3.71 7.03 -2.44
N GLY A 130 4.13 5.80 -2.13
CA GLY A 130 3.25 4.70 -1.78
C GLY A 130 2.99 3.72 -2.94
N ASP A 131 3.05 4.16 -4.20
CA ASP A 131 2.89 3.23 -5.32
C ASP A 131 3.96 2.13 -5.25
N ILE A 132 3.58 0.89 -5.55
CA ILE A 132 4.54 -0.20 -5.69
C ILE A 132 4.96 -0.30 -7.16
N ILE A 133 6.23 -0.60 -7.39
CA ILE A 133 6.78 -0.77 -8.73
C ILE A 133 7.31 -2.20 -8.85
N LEU A 134 6.67 -2.95 -9.74
CA LEU A 134 7.06 -4.29 -10.13
C LEU A 134 8.11 -4.22 -11.23
N MET A 135 9.20 -4.95 -11.08
CA MET A 135 10.36 -4.86 -11.98
C MET A 135 10.59 -6.18 -12.71
N TYR A 136 10.91 -6.04 -13.99
CA TYR A 136 11.16 -7.14 -14.91
C TYR A 136 12.58 -7.07 -15.46
N TYR A 137 13.37 -8.13 -15.29
CA TYR A 137 14.79 -8.18 -15.68
C TYR A 137 15.11 -9.13 -16.83
N GLY A 138 14.25 -10.11 -17.12
CA GLY A 138 14.43 -10.93 -18.32
C GLY A 138 15.51 -12.00 -18.24
N SER A 139 16.04 -12.31 -17.04
CA SER A 139 17.38 -12.88 -16.93
C SER A 139 17.57 -14.02 -15.91
N TRP A 140 16.60 -14.35 -15.05
CA TRP A 140 16.76 -15.42 -14.04
C TRP A 140 16.13 -16.76 -14.49
N PRO A 141 16.65 -17.92 -14.03
CA PRO A 141 16.80 -19.18 -14.79
C PRO A 141 15.51 -19.86 -15.28
N ASN A 142 14.34 -19.34 -14.89
CA ASN A 142 13.02 -19.72 -15.39
C ASN A 142 12.22 -18.48 -15.80
N TYR A 143 12.82 -17.61 -16.63
CA TYR A 143 12.23 -16.35 -17.05
C TYR A 143 10.80 -16.54 -17.60
N ASN A 144 9.86 -15.85 -16.97
CA ASN A 144 8.51 -15.69 -17.46
C ASN A 144 8.28 -14.21 -17.74
N PRO A 145 8.08 -13.78 -19.01
CA PRO A 145 7.89 -12.38 -19.37
C PRO A 145 6.66 -11.73 -18.72
N SER A 146 5.74 -12.54 -18.19
CA SER A 146 4.52 -12.08 -17.52
C SER A 146 4.69 -11.90 -16.01
N LEU A 147 5.78 -12.37 -15.41
CA LEU A 147 5.98 -12.30 -13.95
C LEU A 147 7.12 -11.35 -13.59
N PRO A 148 6.91 -10.43 -12.63
CA PRO A 148 7.98 -9.58 -12.13
C PRO A 148 8.93 -10.39 -11.23
N GLU A 149 10.22 -10.08 -11.26
CA GLU A 149 11.22 -10.72 -10.40
C GLU A 149 11.54 -9.91 -9.14
N HIS A 150 11.07 -8.65 -9.06
CA HIS A 150 11.31 -7.77 -7.91
C HIS A 150 10.17 -6.77 -7.73
N VAL A 151 10.00 -6.28 -6.51
CA VAL A 151 9.01 -5.26 -6.15
C VAL A 151 9.62 -4.26 -5.18
N VAL A 152 9.33 -2.98 -5.41
CA VAL A 152 9.85 -1.88 -4.59
C VAL A 152 8.74 -0.89 -4.25
N LEU A 153 8.97 -0.10 -3.21
CA LEU A 153 8.06 0.96 -2.79
C LEU A 153 8.55 2.31 -3.34
N TYR A 154 7.75 2.98 -4.15
CA TYR A 154 8.07 4.30 -4.67
C TYR A 154 7.94 5.37 -3.58
N ALA A 155 8.97 6.21 -3.45
CA ALA A 155 9.05 7.27 -2.45
C ALA A 155 8.93 8.68 -3.07
N GLY A 156 8.66 8.76 -4.38
CA GLY A 156 8.63 10.02 -5.12
C GLY A 156 10.00 10.44 -5.65
N ASN A 157 10.01 11.42 -6.56
CA ASN A 157 11.23 12.02 -7.12
C ASN A 157 12.25 11.01 -7.70
N GLY A 158 11.78 9.88 -8.27
CA GLY A 158 12.66 8.84 -8.80
C GLY A 158 13.39 8.02 -7.73
N MET A 159 12.95 8.08 -6.47
CA MET A 159 13.52 7.35 -5.34
C MET A 159 12.61 6.22 -4.88
N ILE A 160 13.21 5.17 -4.33
CA ILE A 160 12.52 3.97 -3.85
C ILE A 160 13.08 3.52 -2.50
N TYR A 161 12.24 2.81 -1.74
CA TYR A 161 12.66 1.88 -0.69
C TYR A 161 12.56 0.44 -1.21
N GLU A 162 13.53 -0.39 -0.86
CA GLU A 162 13.54 -1.80 -1.22
C GLU A 162 14.38 -2.63 -0.26
N GLU A 163 14.10 -3.93 -0.23
CA GLU A 163 15.06 -4.97 0.15
C GLU A 163 15.64 -5.58 -1.14
N PRO A 164 16.94 -5.42 -1.45
CA PRO A 164 17.50 -5.72 -2.78
C PRO A 164 17.73 -7.21 -3.01
N ASP A 165 18.94 -7.70 -2.71
CA ASP A 165 19.40 -9.06 -2.96
C ASP A 165 20.41 -9.51 -1.88
N PHE A 166 20.93 -10.74 -2.04
CA PHE A 166 21.83 -11.37 -1.08
C PHE A 166 23.03 -10.49 -0.70
N GLY A 167 23.20 -10.26 0.61
CA GLY A 167 24.27 -9.43 1.16
C GLY A 167 23.94 -7.95 1.21
N GLY A 168 22.78 -7.54 0.70
CA GLY A 168 22.22 -6.21 0.83
C GLY A 168 21.38 -6.02 2.10
N HIS A 169 20.71 -4.87 2.16
CA HIS A 169 19.83 -4.45 3.25
C HIS A 169 18.82 -3.43 2.73
N CYS A 170 17.75 -3.20 3.50
CA CYS A 170 16.75 -2.20 3.21
C CYS A 170 17.42 -0.84 2.97
N GLN A 171 17.17 -0.26 1.80
CA GLN A 171 17.89 0.94 1.35
C GLN A 171 16.96 1.95 0.68
N TYR A 172 17.40 3.21 0.69
CA TYR A 172 16.77 4.31 -0.03
C TYR A 172 17.66 4.73 -1.19
N VAL A 173 17.26 4.39 -2.41
CA VAL A 173 18.11 4.54 -3.61
C VAL A 173 17.32 5.06 -4.79
N SER A 174 18.03 5.50 -5.83
CA SER A 174 17.38 5.89 -7.08
C SER A 174 16.79 4.67 -7.78
N LEU A 175 15.54 4.79 -8.21
CA LEU A 175 14.83 3.82 -9.05
C LEU A 175 15.67 3.43 -10.29
N PHE A 176 16.36 4.41 -10.88
CA PHE A 176 17.13 4.22 -12.11
C PHE A 176 18.42 3.41 -11.91
N SER A 177 18.85 3.18 -10.66
CA SER A 177 20.00 2.32 -10.36
C SER A 177 19.68 0.82 -10.53
N LYS A 178 18.40 0.45 -10.67
CA LYS A 178 17.99 -0.95 -10.73
C LYS A 178 18.17 -1.59 -12.10
N GLY A 179 18.07 -0.83 -13.20
CA GLY A 179 18.26 -1.36 -14.55
C GLY A 179 17.17 -2.34 -15.02
N ALA A 180 15.95 -2.27 -14.45
CA ALA A 180 14.83 -3.08 -14.92
C ALA A 180 14.47 -2.77 -16.38
N THR A 181 14.23 -3.81 -17.17
CA THR A 181 13.88 -3.69 -18.61
C THR A 181 12.43 -3.26 -18.83
N LYS A 182 11.55 -3.56 -17.87
CA LYS A 182 10.16 -3.15 -17.84
C LYS A 182 9.76 -2.91 -16.38
N MET A 183 8.86 -1.95 -16.17
CA MET A 183 8.26 -1.65 -14.88
C MET A 183 6.73 -1.60 -15.01
N GLU A 184 6.03 -2.11 -14.00
CA GLU A 184 4.59 -1.92 -13.83
C GLU A 184 4.33 -1.23 -12.49
N ILE A 185 3.42 -0.26 -12.47
CA ILE A 185 3.17 0.58 -11.30
C ILE A 185 1.76 0.31 -10.81
N ARG A 186 1.61 0.06 -9.50
CA ARG A 186 0.32 -0.15 -8.84
C ARG A 186 0.14 0.86 -7.71
N ARG A 187 -1.00 1.56 -7.72
CA ARG A 187 -1.45 2.34 -6.59
C ARG A 187 -2.38 1.49 -5.74
N ILE A 188 -1.96 1.22 -4.51
CA ILE A 188 -2.64 0.31 -3.58
C ILE A 188 -3.83 0.99 -2.93
N VAL A 189 -3.59 2.11 -2.24
CA VAL A 189 -4.62 2.87 -1.53
C VAL A 189 -5.19 3.93 -2.45
N ARG A 190 -6.51 4.10 -2.43
CA ARG A 190 -7.23 5.12 -3.17
C ARG A 190 -7.55 6.30 -2.25
N GLY A 191 -7.33 7.49 -2.78
CA GLY A 191 -7.71 8.78 -2.18
C GLY A 191 -8.68 9.54 -3.06
#